data_AF-A0A0F5VJY3-F1
#
_entry.id   AF-A0A0F5VJY3-F1
#
_cell.length_a   1.000
_cell.length_b   1.000
_cell.length_c   1.000
_cell.angle_alpha   90.00
_cell.angle_beta   90.00
_cell.angle_gamma   90.00
#
_symmetry.space_group_name_H-M   'P 1'
#
loop_
_entity.id
_entity.type
_entity.pdbx_description
1 polymer ?
#
loop_
_entity_poly.entity_id
_entity_poly.type
_entity_poly.pdbx_seq_one_letter_code
_entity_poly.pdbx_strand_id
1 'polypeptide(L)' 'MINKTNRFSHNVADVYCSCHHCGHRFVMALAYAHTLSPSAKTTQELAISLIKALPPEARQGLNQQLSMF' A
#
# COMPACT_ATOMS: atom_id res chain seq x y z
N MET A 1 17.69 -8.04 7.12
CA MET A 1 16.54 -8.22 8.03
C MET A 1 16.49 -7.06 9.00
N ILE A 2 15.31 -6.51 9.28
CA ILE A 2 15.12 -5.46 10.29
C ILE A 2 14.90 -6.13 11.64
N ASN A 3 15.68 -5.77 12.65
CA ASN A 3 15.61 -6.37 13.99
C ASN A 3 14.88 -5.46 14.99
N LYS A 4 15.05 -4.14 14.85
CA LYS A 4 14.45 -3.14 15.72
C LYS A 4 14.14 -1.89 14.92
N THR A 5 13.03 -1.25 15.24
CA THR A 5 12.66 0.07 14.71
C THR A 5 12.51 1.03 15.88
N ASN A 6 13.28 2.11 15.88
CA ASN A 6 13.13 3.23 16.81
C ASN A 6 12.33 4.33 16.12
N ARG A 7 11.06 4.49 16.49
CA ARG A 7 10.14 5.43 15.83
C ARG A 7 10.19 6.78 16.52
N PHE A 8 10.42 7.84 15.74
CA PHE A 8 10.32 9.22 16.22
C PHE A 8 8.95 9.81 15.90
N SER A 9 8.40 9.47 14.73
CA SER A 9 7.05 9.85 14.31
C SER A 9 6.46 8.76 13.41
N HIS A 10 5.25 9.00 12.89
CA HIS A 10 4.65 8.12 11.88
C HIS A 10 5.50 7.98 10.62
N ASN A 11 6.28 9.02 10.28
CA ASN A 11 7.00 9.10 9.01
C ASN A 11 8.53 8.97 9.16
N VAL A 12 9.06 9.04 10.37
CA VAL A 12 10.52 9.05 10.61
C VAL A 12 10.90 8.02 11.67
N ALA A 13 11.88 7.17 11.36
CA ALA A 13 12.39 6.16 12.27
C ALA A 13 13.83 5.75 11.93
N ASP A 14 14.58 5.33 12.95
CA ASP A 14 15.81 4.57 12.74
C ASP A 14 15.51 3.07 12.68
N VAL A 15 16.03 2.38 11.68
CA VAL A 15 15.90 0.93 11.52
C VAL A 15 17.25 0.25 11.71
N TYR A 16 17.28 -0.71 12.65
CA TYR A 16 18.46 -1.51 12.96
C TYR A 16 18.42 -2.79 12.14
N CYS A 17 19.34 -2.87 11.17
CA CYS A 17 19.38 -3.91 10.17
C CYS A 17 20.53 -4.88 10.44
N SER A 18 20.29 -6.16 10.16
CA SER A 18 21.33 -7.18 10.02
C SER A 18 21.33 -7.75 8.61
N CYS A 19 22.50 -7.84 7.99
CA CYS A 19 22.65 -8.53 6.72
C CYS A 19 22.81 -10.03 6.99
N HIS A 20 21.94 -10.85 6.41
CA HIS A 20 22.01 -12.30 6.59
C HIS A 20 23.20 -12.92 5.83
N HIS A 21 23.57 -12.37 4.68
CA HIS A 21 24.66 -12.91 3.86
C HIS A 21 26.06 -12.58 4.39
N CYS A 22 26.28 -11.38 4.93
CA CYS A 22 27.63 -10.93 5.36
C CYS A 22 27.76 -10.61 6.85
N GLY A 23 26.69 -10.73 7.65
CA GLY A 23 26.74 -10.53 9.11
C GLY A 23 26.81 -9.07 9.58
N HIS A 24 26.91 -8.08 8.68
CA HIS A 24 26.95 -6.67 9.07
C HIS A 24 25.70 -6.24 9.83
N ARG A 25 25.92 -5.37 10.83
CA ARG A 25 24.90 -4.72 11.64
C ARG A 25 25.05 -3.22 11.49
N PHE A 26 23.97 -2.55 11.10
CA PHE A 26 24.00 -1.13 10.78
C PHE A 26 22.65 -0.48 11.07
N VAL A 27 22.65 0.85 11.15
CA VAL A 27 21.46 1.67 11.37
C VAL A 27 21.21 2.48 10.11
N MET A 28 19.95 2.52 9.65
CA MET A 28 19.52 3.42 8.58
C MET A 28 18.48 4.39 9.14
N ALA A 29 18.57 5.66 8.76
CA ALA A 29 17.50 6.63 8.98
C ALA A 29 16.48 6.50 7.84
N LEU A 30 15.23 6.22 8.19
CA LEU A 30 14.11 6.10 7.26
C LEU A 30 13.18 7.28 7.42
N ALA A 31 12.92 8.01 6.33
CA ALA A 31 11.93 9.07 6.27
C ALA A 31 10.97 8.82 5.09
N TYR A 32 9.67 8.76 5.36
CA TYR A 32 8.66 8.71 4.32
C TYR A 32 8.60 10.05 3.59
N ALA A 33 8.72 10.02 2.26
CA ALA A 33 8.61 11.19 1.40
C ALA A 33 7.20 11.30 0.78
N HIS A 34 6.89 10.44 -0.18
CA HIS A 34 5.59 10.37 -0.83
C HIS A 34 5.36 8.99 -1.43
N THR A 35 4.12 8.70 -1.81
CA THR A 35 3.71 7.45 -2.45
C THR A 35 3.92 7.55 -3.96
N LEU A 36 4.71 6.64 -4.56
CA LEU A 36 4.92 6.59 -6.01
C LEU A 36 3.72 5.96 -6.76
N SER A 37 3.16 4.89 -6.21
CA SER A 37 1.97 4.23 -6.74
C SER A 37 0.95 4.10 -5.60
N PRO A 38 -0.30 4.56 -5.79
CA PRO A 38 -1.30 4.46 -4.73
C PRO A 38 -1.51 3.01 -4.32
N SER A 39 -1.93 2.80 -3.08
CA SER A 39 -2.23 1.46 -2.58
C SER A 39 -3.29 0.81 -3.46
N ALA A 40 -3.13 -0.50 -3.74
CA ALA A 40 -4.17 -1.28 -4.41
C ALA A 40 -5.50 -1.22 -3.62
N LYS A 41 -5.44 -1.02 -2.30
CA LYS A 41 -6.63 -0.77 -1.46
C LYS A 41 -7.38 0.50 -1.89
N THR A 42 -6.64 1.59 -2.14
CA THR A 42 -7.22 2.85 -2.63
C THR A 42 -7.88 2.66 -3.99
N THR A 43 -7.30 1.83 -4.86
CA THR A 43 -7.89 1.51 -6.17
C THR A 43 -9.18 0.71 -6.04
N GLN A 44 -9.22 -0.29 -5.14
CA GLN A 44 -10.44 -1.04 -4.85
C GLN A 44 -11.54 -0.17 -4.23
N GLU A 45 -11.19 0.67 -3.25
CA GLU A 45 -12.12 1.61 -2.60
C GLU A 45 -12.69 2.61 -3.61
N LEU A 46 -11.86 3.12 -4.51
CA LEU A 46 -12.29 3.99 -5.61
C LEU A 46 -13.23 3.26 -6.56
N ALA A 47 -12.87 2.04 -7.00
CA ALA A 47 -13.72 1.23 -7.87
C ALA A 47 -15.09 0.95 -7.24
N ILE A 48 -15.13 0.57 -5.96
CA ILE A 48 -16.38 0.37 -5.21
C ILE A 48 -17.19 1.66 -5.13
N SER A 49 -16.54 2.80 -4.87
CA SER A 49 -17.22 4.10 -4.79
C SER A 49 -17.84 4.51 -6.13
N LEU A 50 -17.12 4.28 -7.23
CA LEU A 50 -17.62 4.51 -8.58
C LEU A 50 -18.81 3.60 -8.90
N ILE A 51 -18.74 2.30 -8.58
CA ILE A 51 -19.86 1.36 -8.76
C ILE A 51 -21.09 1.80 -7.95
N LYS A 52 -20.90 2.29 -6.72
CA LYS A 52 -21.99 2.81 -5.88
C LYS A 52 -22.60 4.11 -6.43
N ALA A 53 -21.85 4.93 -7.17
CA ALA A 53 -22.38 6.15 -7.76
C ALA A 53 -23.27 5.87 -8.99
N LEU A 54 -23.17 4.69 -9.60
CA LEU A 54 -23.98 4.31 -10.76
C LEU A 54 -25.46 4.06 -10.38
N PRO A 55 -26.41 4.36 -11.28
CA PRO A 55 -27.80 3.92 -11.17
C PRO A 55 -27.91 2.39 -11.08
N PRO A 56 -28.94 1.84 -10.40
CA PRO A 56 -29.11 0.39 -10.23
C PRO A 56 -29.03 -0.41 -11.52
N GLU A 57 -29.62 0.10 -12.61
CA GLU A 57 -29.67 -0.54 -13.93
C GLU A 57 -28.25 -0.63 -14.55
N ALA A 58 -27.46 0.44 -14.41
CA ALA A 58 -26.10 0.49 -14.90
C ALA A 58 -25.16 -0.47 -14.15
N ARG A 59 -25.43 -0.72 -12.85
CA ARG A 59 -24.65 -1.69 -12.06
C ARG A 59 -24.84 -3.13 -12.56
N GLN A 60 -26.07 -3.50 -12.94
CA GLN A 60 -26.36 -4.83 -13.47
C GLN A 60 -25.66 -5.05 -14.82
N GLY A 61 -25.74 -4.07 -15.71
CA GLY A 61 -25.04 -4.11 -17.00
C GLY A 61 -23.52 -4.18 -16.84
N LEU A 62 -22.96 -3.45 -15.87
CA LEU A 62 -21.53 -3.53 -15.56
C LEU A 62 -21.12 -4.90 -15.02
N ASN A 63 -21.91 -5.50 -14.13
CA ASN A 63 -21.63 -6.83 -13.59
C ASN A 63 -21.60 -7.90 -14.71
N GLN A 64 -22.54 -7.81 -15.65
CA GLN A 64 -22.58 -8.72 -16.80
C GLN A 64 -21.36 -8.56 -17.71
N GLN A 65 -20.92 -7.32 -17.97
CA GLN A 65 -19.70 -7.06 -18.75
C GLN A 65 -18.45 -7.59 -18.04
N LEU A 66 -18.33 -7.40 -16.72
CA LEU A 66 -17.19 -7.89 -15.95
C LEU A 66 -17.14 -9.42 -15.89
N SER A 67 -18.29 -10.10 -15.92
CA SER A 67 -18.35 -11.58 -15.93
C SER A 67 -17.93 -12.23 -17.25
N MET A 68 -17.73 -11.44 -18.32
CA MET A 68 -17.27 -11.94 -19.63
C MET A 68 -15.74 -11.91 -19.78
N PHE A 69 -15.02 -11.33 -18.82
CA PHE A 69 -13.55 -11.33 -18.74
C PHE A 69 -13.08 -12.38 -17.74
#